data_AF-A0A1M6HNI4-F1
#
_entry.id   AF-A0A1M6HNI4-F1
#
_cell.length_a   1.000
_cell.length_b   1.000
_cell.length_c   1.000
_cell.angle_alpha   90.00
_cell.angle_beta   90.00
_cell.angle_gamma   90.00
#
_symmetry.space_group_name_H-M   'P 1'
#
loop_
_entity.id
_entity.type
_entity.pdbx_description
1 polymer ?
#
loop_
_entity_poly.entity_id
_entity_poly.type
_entity_poly.pdbx_seq_one_letter_code
_entity_poly.pdbx_strand_id
1 'polypeptide(L)'
;MERKQFLKSMGAAAAFAVSFPCLHGCSKDGDGGEGGDHEVPTGVDFTLDLNAPENAALANNGGYVLKNLVVVAKNLEGEYVAASQVCSHEGYDEVRFVSQNDGIFYCDVHGSRFEQDGSPINQVDGAEAKPLKIFKTELSENLLRVFE
;
A
#
# COMPACT_ATOMS: atom_id res chain seq x y z
N MET A 1 -55.28 26.89 20.11
CA MET A 1 -54.42 27.42 19.04
C MET A 1 -52.99 27.05 19.38
N GLU A 2 -52.41 26.25 18.50
CA GLU A 2 -51.17 25.49 18.67
C GLU A 2 -49.91 26.35 18.49
N ARG A 3 -49.02 26.28 19.50
CA ARG A 3 -47.55 26.44 19.54
C ARG A 3 -46.78 26.92 18.29
N LYS A 4 -47.21 27.99 17.60
CA LYS A 4 -46.50 28.55 16.43
C LYS A 4 -46.18 30.04 16.51
N GLN A 5 -46.20 30.63 17.70
CA GLN A 5 -45.91 32.07 17.88
C GLN A 5 -44.69 32.40 18.75
N PHE A 6 -43.86 31.41 19.09
CA PHE A 6 -42.64 31.69 19.87
C PHE A 6 -41.39 31.96 19.01
N LEU A 7 -41.36 31.50 17.76
CA LEU A 7 -40.18 31.62 16.87
C LEU A 7 -40.30 32.74 15.82
N LYS A 8 -40.99 33.84 16.13
CA LYS A 8 -41.10 34.99 15.21
C LYS A 8 -40.67 36.34 15.80
N SER A 9 -39.90 36.34 16.89
CA SER A 9 -39.57 37.57 17.64
C SER A 9 -38.09 37.71 18.05
N MET A 10 -37.14 37.16 17.30
CA MET A 10 -35.71 37.45 17.51
C MET A 10 -34.95 37.67 16.20
N GLY A 11 -35.62 38.31 15.23
CA GLY A 11 -34.94 38.94 14.10
C GLY A 11 -34.84 40.44 14.34
N ALA A 12 -33.73 40.91 14.94
CA ALA A 12 -33.14 42.24 14.72
C ALA A 12 -31.93 42.44 15.65
N ALA A 13 -30.87 43.07 15.11
CA ALA A 13 -29.67 43.58 15.79
C ALA A 13 -28.48 42.61 15.96
N ALA A 14 -27.65 42.53 14.91
CA ALA A 14 -26.21 42.85 14.99
C ALA A 14 -25.53 42.52 13.65
N ALA A 15 -25.68 43.41 12.67
CA ALA A 15 -24.76 43.46 11.53
C ALA A 15 -23.52 44.24 11.98
N PHE A 16 -22.42 43.53 12.26
CA PHE A 16 -21.09 44.14 12.21
C PHE A 16 -20.06 43.09 11.75
N ALA A 17 -19.56 43.35 10.55
CA ALA A 17 -18.42 42.79 9.84
C ALA A 17 -17.47 41.84 10.62
N VAL A 18 -17.38 40.59 10.13
CA VAL A 18 -16.07 39.97 9.83
C VAL A 18 -16.22 39.24 8.50
N SER A 19 -15.95 39.97 7.42
CA SER A 19 -15.61 39.40 6.13
C SER A 19 -14.15 38.95 6.18
N PHE A 20 -13.91 37.65 6.34
CA PHE A 20 -12.70 37.00 5.82
C PHE A 20 -13.11 35.65 5.23
N PRO A 21 -12.58 35.29 4.04
CA PRO A 21 -13.17 34.27 3.21
C PRO A 21 -12.71 32.90 3.71
N CYS A 22 -13.64 32.05 4.14
CA CYS A 22 -13.42 30.61 4.16
C CYS A 22 -13.44 30.05 2.72
N LEU A 23 -12.65 30.66 1.84
CA LEU A 23 -12.25 30.11 0.54
C LEU A 23 -10.81 29.65 0.69
N HIS A 24 -10.58 28.61 1.50
CA HIS A 24 -9.38 27.79 1.48
C HIS A 24 -9.71 26.50 2.23
N GLY A 25 -9.83 25.41 1.49
CA GLY A 25 -9.97 24.09 2.08
C GLY A 25 -10.91 23.17 1.33
N CYS A 26 -10.74 23.03 0.02
CA CYS A 26 -10.86 21.69 -0.56
C CYS A 26 -9.75 20.81 0.06
N SER A 27 -9.88 20.45 1.33
CA SER A 27 -9.23 19.25 1.82
C SER A 27 -10.17 18.14 1.39
N LYS A 28 -9.84 17.57 0.22
CA LYS A 28 -10.32 16.32 -0.33
C LYS A 28 -11.15 15.54 0.69
N ASP A 29 -12.47 15.73 0.64
CA ASP A 29 -13.41 14.76 1.19
C ASP A 29 -13.12 13.47 0.41
N GLY A 30 -12.30 12.61 1.01
CA GLY A 30 -12.07 11.25 0.56
C GLY A 30 -13.38 10.52 0.73
N ASP A 31 -14.20 10.60 -0.30
CA ASP A 31 -15.45 9.88 -0.44
C ASP A 31 -15.17 8.37 -0.38
N GLY A 32 -15.51 7.77 0.77
CA GLY A 32 -15.96 6.39 0.90
C GLY A 32 -15.09 5.28 0.32
N GLY A 33 -14.04 4.90 1.04
CA GLY A 33 -13.41 3.58 0.94
C GLY A 33 -12.44 3.37 2.10
N GLU A 34 -12.74 2.43 3.00
CA GLU A 34 -11.89 2.03 4.13
C GLU A 34 -10.67 1.21 3.66
N GLY A 35 -9.87 1.75 2.73
CA GLY A 35 -8.66 1.11 2.22
C GLY A 35 -7.37 1.70 2.79
N GLY A 36 -6.24 1.11 2.43
CA GLY A 36 -4.92 1.67 2.69
C GLY A 36 -4.63 2.92 1.83
N ASP A 37 -3.85 3.85 2.37
CA ASP A 37 -3.54 5.14 1.74
C ASP A 37 -2.22 5.12 0.94
N HIS A 38 -1.78 3.93 0.49
CA HIS A 38 -0.54 3.78 -0.27
C HIS A 38 -0.80 3.53 -1.75
N GLU A 39 -0.13 4.33 -2.58
CA GLU A 39 -0.06 4.08 -4.01
C GLU A 39 1.00 3.02 -4.32
N VAL A 40 0.73 2.18 -5.32
CA VAL A 40 1.71 1.21 -5.83
C VAL A 40 2.94 1.97 -6.33
N PRO A 41 4.16 1.62 -5.87
CA PRO A 41 5.36 2.37 -6.23
C PRO A 41 5.63 2.33 -7.74
N THR A 42 6.12 3.45 -8.26
CA THR A 42 6.46 3.66 -9.68
C THR A 42 7.90 4.18 -9.80
N GLY A 43 8.54 3.96 -10.95
CA GLY A 43 9.91 4.40 -11.19
C GLY A 43 10.93 3.73 -10.26
N VAL A 44 10.65 2.50 -9.84
CA VAL A 44 11.55 1.73 -8.98
C VAL A 44 12.84 1.44 -9.74
N ASP A 45 13.96 1.91 -9.17
CA ASP A 45 15.33 1.54 -9.55
C ASP A 45 16.24 1.79 -8.35
N PHE A 46 16.64 0.73 -7.65
CA PHE A 46 17.56 0.82 -6.53
C PHE A 46 18.44 -0.42 -6.42
N THR A 47 19.50 -0.31 -5.62
CA THR A 47 20.41 -1.42 -5.34
C THR A 47 20.45 -1.74 -3.85
N LEU A 48 20.60 -3.02 -3.55
CA LEU A 48 20.90 -3.58 -2.24
C LEU A 48 22.33 -4.15 -2.27
N ASP A 49 23.12 -3.85 -1.24
CA ASP A 49 24.36 -4.58 -0.98
C ASP A 49 24.05 -5.77 -0.09
N LEU A 50 24.21 -6.98 -0.61
CA LEU A 50 23.91 -8.23 0.10
C LEU A 50 24.84 -8.51 1.29
N ASN A 51 25.97 -7.80 1.39
CA ASN A 51 26.86 -7.88 2.55
C ASN A 51 26.45 -6.92 3.67
N ALA A 52 25.54 -5.98 3.40
CA ALA A 52 25.10 -5.01 4.38
C ALA A 52 24.20 -5.69 5.44
N PRO A 53 24.38 -5.41 6.74
CA PRO A 53 23.64 -6.08 7.82
C PRO A 53 22.12 -5.99 7.69
N GLU A 54 21.59 -4.89 7.16
CA GLU A 54 20.16 -4.69 6.91
C GLU A 54 19.58 -5.69 5.89
N ASN A 55 20.44 -6.28 5.04
CA ASN A 55 20.06 -7.25 4.01
C ASN A 55 20.37 -8.70 4.41
N ALA A 56 20.80 -8.95 5.65
CA ALA A 56 21.22 -10.27 6.12
C ALA A 56 20.12 -11.36 5.98
N ALA A 57 18.85 -10.96 5.99
CA ALA A 57 17.73 -11.87 5.73
C ALA A 57 17.83 -12.55 4.36
N LEU A 58 18.33 -11.83 3.32
CA LEU A 58 18.49 -12.33 1.96
C LEU A 58 19.61 -13.38 1.82
N ALA A 59 20.39 -13.66 2.87
CA ALA A 59 21.35 -14.76 2.84
C ALA A 59 20.65 -16.13 2.80
N ASN A 60 19.45 -16.23 3.38
CA ASN A 60 18.70 -17.47 3.54
C ASN A 60 17.51 -17.54 2.59
N ASN A 61 17.27 -18.71 2.00
CA ASN A 61 16.06 -18.96 1.22
C ASN A 61 14.82 -18.74 2.10
N GLY A 62 13.83 -18.03 1.56
CA GLY A 62 12.64 -17.58 2.28
C GLY A 62 12.79 -16.27 3.04
N GLY A 63 14.02 -15.74 3.16
CA GLY A 63 14.26 -14.44 3.75
C GLY A 63 13.88 -13.30 2.81
N TYR A 64 13.40 -12.20 3.38
CA TYR A 64 13.04 -11.00 2.63
C TYR A 64 13.43 -9.73 3.39
N VAL A 65 13.49 -8.63 2.65
CA VAL A 65 13.63 -7.27 3.16
C VAL A 65 12.61 -6.35 2.49
N LEU A 66 12.36 -5.21 3.13
CA LEU A 66 11.46 -4.17 2.63
C LEU A 66 12.26 -2.91 2.33
N LYS A 67 12.09 -2.35 1.13
CA LYS A 67 12.70 -1.07 0.77
C LYS A 67 11.82 -0.35 -0.25
N ASN A 68 11.55 0.93 -0.05
CA ASN A 68 10.80 1.76 -0.99
C ASN A 68 9.43 1.15 -1.42
N LEU A 69 8.68 0.58 -0.48
CA LEU A 69 7.42 -0.13 -0.74
C LEU A 69 7.57 -1.35 -1.68
N VAL A 70 8.73 -1.98 -1.67
CA VAL A 70 9.03 -3.22 -2.39
C VAL A 70 9.47 -4.30 -1.40
N VAL A 71 8.86 -5.46 -1.51
CA VAL A 71 9.32 -6.71 -0.89
C VAL A 71 10.37 -7.31 -1.81
N VAL A 72 11.60 -7.46 -1.34
CA VAL A 72 12.66 -8.18 -2.06
C VAL A 72 12.93 -9.46 -1.28
N ALA A 73 12.81 -10.60 -1.91
CA ALA A 73 12.98 -11.91 -1.28
C ALA A 73 14.00 -12.76 -2.02
N LYS A 74 14.69 -13.62 -1.28
CA LYS A 74 15.34 -14.79 -1.85
C LYS A 74 14.35 -15.94 -1.75
N ASN A 75 13.82 -16.41 -2.88
CA ASN A 75 12.80 -17.46 -2.89
C ASN A 75 13.36 -18.80 -2.41
N LEU A 76 12.51 -19.83 -2.37
CA LEU A 76 12.89 -21.14 -1.84
C LEU A 76 13.88 -21.88 -2.76
N GLU A 77 13.91 -21.51 -4.04
CA GLU A 77 14.82 -21.99 -5.07
C GLU A 77 16.20 -21.27 -5.03
N GLY A 78 16.30 -20.19 -4.26
CA GLY A 78 17.52 -19.39 -4.10
C GLY A 78 17.68 -18.25 -5.11
N GLU A 79 16.66 -17.98 -5.92
CA GLU A 79 16.57 -16.85 -6.83
C GLU A 79 16.05 -15.60 -6.10
N TYR A 80 16.34 -14.42 -6.64
CA TYR A 80 15.81 -13.17 -6.10
C TYR A 80 14.53 -12.78 -6.84
N VAL A 81 13.50 -12.46 -6.07
CA VAL A 81 12.20 -11.98 -6.59
C VAL A 81 11.82 -10.72 -5.86
N ALA A 82 11.09 -9.83 -6.54
CA ALA A 82 10.68 -8.56 -5.97
C ALA A 82 9.26 -8.20 -6.38
N ALA A 83 8.46 -7.73 -5.42
CA ALA A 83 7.08 -7.35 -5.65
C ALA A 83 6.70 -6.13 -4.81
N SER A 84 5.58 -5.48 -5.15
CA SER A 84 5.08 -4.38 -4.34
C SER A 84 4.73 -4.86 -2.94
N GLN A 85 5.11 -4.04 -1.95
CA GLN A 85 4.63 -4.15 -0.59
C GLN A 85 3.15 -3.71 -0.49
N VAL A 86 2.69 -2.89 -1.43
CA VAL A 86 1.33 -2.36 -1.51
C VAL A 86 0.41 -3.39 -2.18
N CYS A 87 -0.57 -3.87 -1.43
CA CYS A 87 -1.55 -4.83 -1.89
C CYS A 87 -2.45 -4.21 -2.96
N SER A 88 -2.64 -4.93 -4.07
CA SER A 88 -3.49 -4.53 -5.18
C SER A 88 -5.00 -4.48 -4.85
N HIS A 89 -5.42 -5.06 -3.71
CA HIS A 89 -6.81 -5.03 -3.24
C HIS A 89 -7.25 -3.59 -2.91
N GLU A 90 -6.71 -3.05 -1.82
CA GLU A 90 -7.12 -1.79 -1.19
C GLU A 90 -5.94 -0.90 -0.81
N GLY A 91 -4.71 -1.19 -1.25
CA GLY A 91 -3.59 -0.27 -1.07
C GLY A 91 -2.92 -0.29 0.31
N TYR A 92 -3.07 -1.36 1.09
CA TYR A 92 -2.30 -1.55 2.32
C TYR A 92 -0.87 -2.03 2.02
N ASP A 93 0.13 -1.51 2.71
CA ASP A 93 1.54 -1.88 2.56
C ASP A 93 1.94 -3.10 3.41
N GLU A 94 1.07 -4.12 3.43
CA GLU A 94 1.21 -5.31 4.28
C GLU A 94 1.50 -6.60 3.50
N VAL A 95 1.91 -6.48 2.23
CA VAL A 95 2.41 -7.64 1.47
C VAL A 95 3.79 -8.04 1.99
N ARG A 96 4.00 -9.32 2.26
CA ARG A 96 5.27 -9.94 2.67
C ARG A 96 5.52 -11.21 1.86
N PHE A 97 6.77 -11.66 1.81
CA PHE A 97 7.09 -13.00 1.30
C PHE A 97 6.91 -14.03 2.42
N VAL A 98 6.26 -15.15 2.10
CA VAL A 98 6.08 -16.27 3.04
C VAL A 98 6.42 -17.59 2.35
N SER A 99 7.05 -18.52 3.07
CA SER A 99 7.49 -19.82 2.53
C SER A 99 6.36 -20.85 2.34
N GLN A 100 5.10 -20.42 2.34
CA GLN A 100 3.95 -21.29 2.08
C GLN A 100 3.85 -21.54 0.57
N ASN A 101 3.37 -22.73 0.16
CA ASN A 101 3.13 -23.08 -1.23
C ASN A 101 4.33 -22.78 -2.16
N ASP A 102 5.51 -23.28 -1.80
CA ASP A 102 6.76 -23.05 -2.54
C ASP A 102 7.20 -21.57 -2.64
N GLY A 103 6.62 -20.70 -1.80
CA GLY A 103 6.98 -19.29 -1.70
C GLY A 103 6.00 -18.39 -2.44
N ILE A 104 5.26 -17.58 -1.69
CA ILE A 104 4.24 -16.66 -2.22
C ILE A 104 4.37 -15.26 -1.61
N PHE A 105 3.77 -14.27 -2.26
CA PHE A 105 3.50 -12.98 -1.64
C PHE A 105 2.12 -13.02 -0.97
N TYR A 106 2.05 -12.55 0.27
CA TYR A 106 0.86 -12.61 1.12
C TYR A 106 0.61 -11.29 1.82
N CYS A 107 -0.62 -10.78 1.76
CA CYS A 107 -1.08 -9.60 2.49
C CYS A 107 -1.85 -10.02 3.74
N ASP A 108 -1.40 -9.57 4.91
CA ASP A 108 -1.99 -9.98 6.20
C ASP A 108 -3.31 -9.29 6.57
N VAL A 109 -3.74 -8.28 5.79
CA VAL A 109 -4.97 -7.52 6.10
C VAL A 109 -6.22 -8.36 5.84
N HIS A 110 -6.41 -8.77 4.59
CA HIS A 110 -7.59 -9.56 4.15
C HIS A 110 -7.20 -10.94 3.59
N GLY A 111 -5.90 -11.26 3.57
CA GLY A 111 -5.40 -12.57 3.15
C GLY A 111 -5.21 -12.74 1.65
N SER A 112 -5.00 -11.65 0.89
CA SER A 112 -4.67 -11.73 -0.54
C SER A 112 -3.34 -12.48 -0.73
N ARG A 113 -3.30 -13.40 -1.68
CA ARG A 113 -2.16 -14.25 -2.00
C ARG A 113 -1.83 -14.13 -3.48
N PHE A 114 -0.54 -14.08 -3.77
CA PHE A 114 -0.02 -13.95 -5.13
C PHE A 114 1.13 -14.93 -5.35
N GLU A 115 1.14 -15.55 -6.52
CA GLU A 115 2.33 -16.24 -7.03
C GLU A 115 3.51 -15.26 -7.13
N GLN A 116 4.73 -15.79 -7.26
CA GLN A 116 5.93 -14.96 -7.39
C GLN A 116 5.94 -14.09 -8.68
N ASP A 117 5.15 -14.46 -9.68
CA ASP A 117 4.92 -13.67 -10.91
C ASP A 117 3.82 -12.60 -10.76
N GLY A 118 3.23 -12.48 -9.57
CA GLY A 118 2.21 -11.49 -9.21
C GLY A 118 0.78 -11.94 -9.52
N SER A 119 0.59 -13.12 -10.12
CA SER A 119 -0.73 -13.68 -10.38
C SER A 119 -1.49 -13.93 -9.07
N PRO A 120 -2.74 -13.44 -8.91
CA PRO A 120 -3.50 -13.68 -7.70
C PRO A 120 -4.03 -15.11 -7.68
N ILE A 121 -3.97 -15.77 -6.52
CA ILE A 121 -4.40 -17.18 -6.36
C ILE A 121 -5.64 -17.34 -5.48
N ASN A 122 -6.20 -16.22 -5.00
CA ASN A 122 -7.48 -16.19 -4.30
C ASN A 122 -8.23 -14.88 -4.56
N GLN A 123 -9.51 -14.91 -4.21
CA GLN A 123 -10.33 -13.71 -4.04
C GLN A 123 -10.50 -13.45 -2.54
N VAL A 124 -10.60 -12.17 -2.17
CA VAL A 124 -10.88 -11.71 -0.81
C VAL A 124 -12.13 -10.83 -0.85
N ASP A 125 -12.99 -10.96 0.16
CA ASP A 125 -14.21 -10.15 0.33
C ASP A 125 -15.18 -10.10 -0.87
N GLY A 126 -15.11 -11.10 -1.75
CA GLY A 126 -15.89 -11.14 -2.99
C GLY A 126 -15.45 -10.12 -4.06
N ALA A 127 -14.35 -9.41 -3.83
CA ALA A 127 -13.77 -8.46 -4.77
C ALA A 127 -13.05 -9.18 -5.93
N GLU A 128 -12.98 -8.51 -7.07
CA GLU A 128 -12.19 -8.97 -8.22
C GLU A 128 -10.70 -9.06 -7.83
N ALA A 129 -10.09 -10.21 -8.12
CA ALA A 129 -8.68 -10.43 -7.85
C ALA A 129 -7.81 -9.63 -8.84
N LYS A 130 -6.91 -8.81 -8.32
CA LYS A 130 -6.00 -7.96 -9.11
C LYS A 130 -4.55 -8.44 -8.95
N PRO A 131 -3.74 -8.48 -10.01
CA PRO A 131 -2.34 -8.90 -9.90
C PRO A 131 -1.53 -7.95 -9.02
N LEU A 132 -0.52 -8.50 -8.35
CA LEU A 132 0.49 -7.74 -7.62
C LEU A 132 1.57 -7.26 -8.59
N LYS A 133 2.03 -6.01 -8.43
CA LYS A 133 3.12 -5.49 -9.27
C LYS A 133 4.43 -6.19 -8.93
N ILE A 134 5.10 -6.73 -9.94
CA ILE A 134 6.42 -7.36 -9.84
C ILE A 134 7.51 -6.42 -10.36
N PHE A 135 8.70 -6.53 -9.78
CA PHE A 135 9.91 -5.82 -10.20
C PHE A 135 10.97 -6.81 -10.66
N LYS A 136 11.78 -6.40 -11.63
CA LYS A 136 12.93 -7.17 -12.11
C LYS A 136 14.06 -7.08 -11.10
N THR A 137 14.89 -8.12 -11.07
CA THR A 137 16.11 -8.15 -10.28
C THR A 137 17.31 -8.51 -11.15
N GLU A 138 18.46 -7.91 -10.87
CA GLU A 138 19.74 -8.23 -11.51
C GLU A 138 20.84 -8.27 -10.45
N LEU A 139 21.54 -9.39 -10.34
CA LEU A 139 22.65 -9.56 -9.40
C LEU A 139 23.98 -9.35 -10.12
N SER A 140 24.78 -8.40 -9.63
CA SER A 140 26.18 -8.21 -10.03
C SER A 140 27.06 -8.32 -8.79
N GLU A 141 27.78 -9.43 -8.66
CA GLU A 141 28.57 -9.77 -7.47
C GLU A 141 27.69 -9.79 -6.20
N ASN A 142 27.85 -8.82 -5.30
CA ASN A 142 27.05 -8.63 -4.09
C ASN A 142 26.01 -7.51 -4.20
N LEU A 143 25.88 -6.88 -5.37
CA LEU A 143 24.94 -5.81 -5.61
C LEU A 143 23.70 -6.34 -6.32
N LEU A 144 22.57 -6.38 -5.62
CA LEU A 144 21.27 -6.76 -6.16
C LEU A 144 20.50 -5.50 -6.56
N ARG A 145 20.37 -5.27 -7.87
CA ARG A 145 19.54 -4.20 -8.43
C ARG A 145 18.09 -4.67 -8.54
N VAL A 146 17.15 -3.78 -8.21
CA VAL A 146 15.71 -3.98 -8.32
C VAL A 146 15.13 -2.84 -9.14
N PHE A 147 14.40 -3.14 -10.21
CA PHE A 147 13.96 -2.14 -11.19
C PHE A 147 12.69 -2.52 -11.96
N GLU A 148 12.10 -1.56 -12.67
CA GLU A 148 10.95 -1.77 -13.58
C GLU A 148 11.33 -2.30 -14.98
#